data_AF-A0A9E2K550-F1
#
_entry.id   AF-A0A9E2K550-F1
#
_cell.length_a   1.000
_cell.length_b   1.000
_cell.length_c   1.000
_cell.angle_alpha   90.00
_cell.angle_beta   90.00
_cell.angle_gamma   90.00
#
_symmetry.space_group_name_H-M   'P 1'
#
loop_
_entity.id
_entity.type
_entity.pdbx_description
1 polymer ?
#
loop_
_entity_poly.entity_id
_entity_poly.type
_entity_poly.pdbx_seq_one_letter_code
_entity_poly.pdbx_strand_id
1 'polypeptide(L)'
;MVATNYLANALPLNGMRTGDVSNAYPSLFTPAGVTFSIWGVIYLLLGMHVCYQLGLFRKGPDPAEQALLNRVGVLFTVSSVANTAWVFAWHYDVIPLSAVLIVVILVCLALIATTVRQGNLTGRQRWFIGVPFSVYFGWTTVAVVANMTVLLVYAKWDGFGLADSTWAVIMVLVAMVIGTLTMVRNRDLAYGLVLIWAFLGILLRQLSPEGLDGRYPAITAAVVASLVVYLGAEMAILRLRTRASVPG
;
A
#
# COMPACT_ATOMS: atom_id res chain seq x y z
N MET A 1 11.90 5.26 -10.38
CA MET A 1 10.96 4.44 -9.59
C MET A 1 10.77 3.03 -10.16
N VAL A 2 10.02 2.83 -11.26
CA VAL A 2 9.69 1.47 -11.76
C VAL A 2 10.94 0.63 -12.02
N ALA A 3 11.90 1.17 -12.79
CA ALA A 3 13.17 0.51 -13.05
C ALA A 3 13.94 0.22 -11.74
N THR A 4 14.09 1.20 -10.85
CA THR A 4 14.80 1.04 -9.57
C THR A 4 14.22 -0.06 -8.70
N ASN A 5 12.89 -0.14 -8.59
CA ASN A 5 12.27 -1.16 -7.75
C ASN A 5 12.29 -2.54 -8.41
N TYR A 6 12.14 -2.60 -9.73
CA TYR A 6 12.34 -3.85 -10.46
C TYR A 6 13.76 -4.36 -10.22
N LEU A 7 14.76 -3.51 -10.38
CA LEU A 7 16.16 -3.85 -10.11
C LEU A 7 16.36 -4.26 -8.65
N ALA A 8 15.78 -3.57 -7.67
CA ALA A 8 15.87 -3.95 -6.25
C ALA A 8 15.40 -5.38 -5.95
N ASN A 9 14.51 -5.96 -6.77
CA ASN A 9 14.03 -7.32 -6.58
C ASN A 9 14.66 -8.33 -7.57
N ALA A 10 14.97 -7.91 -8.80
CA ALA A 10 15.52 -8.76 -9.86
C ALA A 10 17.06 -8.86 -9.82
N LEU A 11 17.73 -7.77 -9.43
CA LEU A 11 19.18 -7.65 -9.26
C LEU A 11 19.44 -7.11 -7.85
N PRO A 12 19.47 -8.01 -6.83
CA PRO A 12 19.45 -7.63 -5.41
C PRO A 12 20.40 -6.47 -5.12
N LEU A 13 19.83 -5.28 -4.86
CA LEU A 13 20.64 -4.11 -4.54
C LEU A 13 21.29 -4.37 -3.19
N ASN A 14 22.61 -4.18 -3.10
CA ASN A 14 23.38 -4.57 -1.90
C ASN A 14 23.27 -6.08 -1.56
N GLY A 15 23.02 -6.95 -2.55
CA GLY A 15 22.92 -8.39 -2.34
C GLY A 15 21.63 -8.87 -1.67
N MET A 16 20.69 -7.96 -1.37
CA MET A 16 19.42 -8.26 -0.70
C MET A 16 18.22 -7.78 -1.53
N ARG A 17 17.09 -8.46 -1.43
CA ARG A 17 15.80 -7.95 -1.94
C ARG A 17 15.13 -7.09 -0.87
N THR A 18 14.13 -6.29 -1.27
CA THR A 18 13.35 -5.46 -0.34
C THR A 18 12.75 -6.26 0.82
N GLY A 19 12.26 -7.47 0.54
CA GLY A 19 11.71 -8.37 1.54
C GLY A 19 12.77 -8.94 2.49
N ASP A 20 14.01 -9.12 2.04
CA ASP A 20 15.09 -9.69 2.84
C ASP A 20 15.55 -8.70 3.91
N VAL A 21 15.68 -7.41 3.55
CA VAL A 21 15.92 -6.34 4.52
C VAL A 21 14.80 -6.33 5.56
N SER A 22 13.53 -6.43 5.14
CA SER A 22 12.41 -6.48 6.08
C SER A 22 12.45 -7.71 7.00
N ASN A 23 13.01 -8.83 6.54
CA ASN A 23 13.14 -10.06 7.33
C ASN A 23 14.34 -10.01 8.29
N ALA A 24 15.35 -9.19 8.00
CA ALA A 24 16.49 -8.96 8.89
C ALA A 24 16.08 -8.27 10.21
N TYR A 25 14.94 -7.57 10.20
CA TYR A 25 14.33 -6.97 11.38
C TYR A 25 13.22 -7.86 11.93
N PRO A 26 13.39 -8.48 13.11
CA PRO A 26 12.37 -9.34 13.71
C PRO A 26 11.05 -8.59 13.89
N SER A 27 10.04 -9.01 13.15
CA SER A 27 8.69 -8.46 13.23
C SER A 27 7.69 -9.55 12.96
N LEU A 28 6.74 -9.73 13.89
CA LEU A 28 5.62 -10.67 13.73
C LEU A 28 4.48 -10.08 12.87
N PHE A 29 4.58 -8.80 12.48
CA PHE A 29 3.64 -8.14 11.56
C PHE A 29 4.00 -8.36 10.08
N THR A 30 5.28 -8.53 9.74
CA THR A 30 5.74 -8.62 8.35
C THR A 30 5.02 -9.78 7.62
N PRO A 31 4.48 -9.57 6.41
CA PRO A 31 3.76 -10.62 5.67
C PRO A 31 4.71 -11.64 5.04
N ALA A 32 4.16 -12.75 4.55
CA ALA A 32 4.92 -13.74 3.77
C ALA A 32 5.57 -13.09 2.54
N GLY A 33 6.77 -13.56 2.15
CA GLY A 33 7.55 -12.96 1.05
C GLY A 33 6.79 -12.84 -0.28
N VAL A 34 5.93 -13.80 -0.60
CA VAL A 34 5.07 -13.78 -1.80
C VAL A 34 4.16 -12.56 -1.88
N THR A 35 3.79 -11.96 -0.74
CA THR A 35 2.90 -10.80 -0.65
C THR A 35 3.50 -9.57 -1.34
N PHE A 36 4.82 -9.46 -1.38
CA PHE A 36 5.53 -8.37 -2.04
C PHE A 36 5.42 -8.42 -3.58
N SER A 37 4.89 -9.50 -4.16
CA SER A 37 4.59 -9.58 -5.61
C SER A 37 3.58 -8.54 -6.10
N ILE A 38 2.81 -7.93 -5.19
CA ILE A 38 1.92 -6.80 -5.49
C ILE A 38 2.63 -5.62 -6.15
N TRP A 39 3.93 -5.45 -5.90
CA TRP A 39 4.73 -4.43 -6.59
C TRP A 39 4.70 -4.61 -8.11
N GLY A 40 4.69 -5.85 -8.61
CA GLY A 40 4.53 -6.12 -10.06
C GLY A 40 3.20 -5.59 -10.60
N VAL A 41 2.11 -5.77 -9.85
CA VAL A 41 0.78 -5.23 -10.19
C VAL A 41 0.80 -3.70 -10.16
N ILE A 42 1.40 -3.11 -9.12
CA ILE A 42 1.54 -1.64 -8.99
C ILE A 42 2.31 -1.07 -10.19
N TYR A 43 3.44 -1.67 -10.58
CA TYR A 43 4.22 -1.19 -11.72
C TYR A 43 3.48 -1.32 -13.05
N LEU A 44 2.75 -2.41 -13.27
CA LEU A 44 1.94 -2.58 -14.46
C LEU A 44 0.86 -1.49 -14.54
N LEU A 45 0.13 -1.26 -13.44
CA LEU A 45 -0.93 -0.24 -13.37
C LEU A 45 -0.37 1.18 -13.56
N LEU A 46 0.76 1.51 -12.93
CA LEU A 46 1.41 2.82 -13.09
C LEU A 46 1.99 3.00 -14.50
N GLY A 47 2.50 1.94 -15.14
CA GLY A 47 2.90 1.96 -16.53
C GLY A 47 1.73 2.30 -17.46
N MET A 48 0.57 1.69 -17.24
CA MET A 48 -0.66 2.04 -17.97
C MET A 48 -1.09 3.50 -17.73
N HIS A 49 -0.95 4.01 -16.50
CA HIS A 49 -1.20 5.43 -16.22
C HIS A 49 -0.28 6.35 -17.02
N VAL A 50 1.02 6.05 -17.08
CA VAL A 50 2.00 6.82 -17.85
C VAL A 50 1.64 6.82 -19.34
N CYS A 51 1.29 5.66 -19.91
CA CYS A 51 0.83 5.58 -21.30
C CYS A 51 -0.42 6.44 -21.55
N TYR A 52 -1.36 6.46 -20.61
CA TYR A 52 -2.54 7.31 -20.67
C TYR A 52 -2.17 8.80 -20.61
N GLN A 53 -1.27 9.19 -19.71
CA GLN A 53 -0.79 10.57 -19.54
C GLN A 53 -0.07 11.08 -20.81
N LEU A 54 0.66 10.21 -21.50
CA LEU A 54 1.32 10.51 -22.78
C LEU A 54 0.35 10.61 -23.98
N GLY A 55 -0.93 10.32 -23.78
CA GLY A 55 -1.97 10.51 -24.79
C GLY A 55 -2.33 9.28 -25.63
N LEU A 56 -1.70 8.12 -25.41
CA LEU A 56 -1.93 6.90 -26.20
C LEU A 56 -3.38 6.38 -26.15
N PHE A 57 -4.14 6.75 -25.12
CA PHE A 57 -5.52 6.28 -24.91
C PHE A 57 -6.55 7.41 -24.74
N ARG A 58 -6.14 8.66 -25.00
CA ARG A 58 -6.99 9.85 -24.85
C ARG A 58 -7.84 10.05 -26.10
N LYS A 59 -9.11 10.47 -25.93
CA LYS A 59 -10.05 10.71 -27.03
C LYS A 59 -9.97 12.13 -27.62
N GLY A 60 -9.22 13.04 -26.99
CA GLY A 60 -9.08 14.43 -27.43
C GLY A 60 -8.61 15.35 -26.30
N PRO A 61 -8.37 16.64 -26.58
CA PRO A 61 -8.03 17.63 -25.58
C PRO A 61 -9.24 17.98 -24.70
N ASP A 62 -9.12 17.70 -23.40
CA ASP A 62 -10.05 18.15 -22.36
C ASP A 62 -9.25 18.96 -21.33
N PRO A 63 -9.49 20.27 -21.18
CA PRO A 63 -8.78 21.12 -20.22
C PRO A 63 -8.91 20.66 -18.76
N ALA A 64 -10.08 20.15 -18.36
CA ALA A 64 -10.32 19.70 -16.99
C ALA A 64 -9.54 18.41 -16.70
N GLU A 65 -9.57 17.45 -17.64
CA GLU A 65 -8.74 16.25 -17.57
C GLU A 65 -7.25 16.60 -17.56
N GLN A 66 -6.82 17.58 -18.36
CA GLN A 66 -5.43 17.98 -18.42
C GLN A 66 -4.95 18.64 -17.12
N ALA A 67 -5.77 19.49 -16.50
CA ALA A 67 -5.46 20.06 -15.19
C ALA A 67 -5.33 18.97 -14.11
N LEU A 68 -6.23 17.98 -14.13
CA LEU A 68 -6.18 16.81 -13.26
C LEU A 68 -4.88 16.01 -13.46
N LEU A 69 -4.57 15.66 -14.71
CA LEU A 69 -3.36 14.90 -15.07
C LEU A 69 -2.09 15.65 -14.70
N ASN A 70 -2.05 16.97 -14.86
CA ASN A 70 -0.90 17.78 -14.46
C ASN A 70 -0.69 17.73 -12.93
N ARG A 71 -1.76 17.92 -12.15
CA ARG A 71 -1.68 17.86 -10.69
C ARG A 71 -1.27 16.48 -10.19
N VAL A 72 -1.88 15.42 -10.74
CA VAL A 72 -1.52 14.04 -10.43
C VAL A 72 -0.08 13.74 -10.86
N GLY A 73 0.34 14.21 -12.04
CA GLY A 73 1.68 14.03 -12.57
C GLY A 73 2.77 14.66 -11.70
N VAL A 74 2.55 15.87 -11.18
CA VAL A 74 3.49 16.52 -10.24
C VAL A 74 3.62 15.71 -8.95
N LEU A 75 2.50 15.35 -8.32
CA LEU A 75 2.51 14.54 -7.10
C LEU A 75 3.13 13.16 -7.33
N PHE A 76 2.84 12.54 -8.47
CA PHE A 76 3.39 11.26 -8.85
C PHE A 76 4.90 11.34 -9.07
N THR A 77 5.40 12.43 -9.66
CA THR A 77 6.83 12.68 -9.84
C THR A 77 7.55 12.78 -8.50
N VAL A 78 7.02 13.59 -7.58
CA VAL A 78 7.56 13.72 -6.21
C VAL A 78 7.57 12.35 -5.51
N SER A 79 6.45 11.62 -5.56
CA SER A 79 6.36 10.28 -4.97
C SER A 79 7.34 9.28 -5.62
N SER A 80 7.62 9.41 -6.91
CA SER A 80 8.55 8.55 -7.65
C SER A 80 10.00 8.80 -7.28
N VAL A 81 10.38 10.07 -7.07
CA VAL A 81 11.70 10.44 -6.56
C VAL A 81 11.86 9.96 -5.13
N ALA A 82 10.87 10.24 -4.26
CA ALA A 82 10.87 9.79 -2.87
C ALA A 82 10.94 8.26 -2.76
N ASN A 83 10.20 7.52 -3.60
CA ASN A 83 10.27 6.06 -3.65
C ASN A 83 11.63 5.54 -4.13
N THR A 84 12.21 6.17 -5.15
CA THR A 84 13.56 5.82 -5.62
C THR A 84 14.59 6.00 -4.49
N ALA A 85 14.55 7.14 -3.80
CA ALA A 85 15.40 7.38 -2.63
C ALA A 85 15.10 6.40 -1.48
N TRP A 86 13.83 6.04 -1.28
CA TRP A 86 13.41 5.10 -0.24
C TRP A 86 14.02 3.73 -0.47
N VAL A 87 14.03 3.23 -1.71
CA VAL A 87 14.65 1.94 -2.05
C VAL A 87 16.12 1.93 -1.63
N PHE A 88 16.87 2.99 -1.94
CA PHE A 88 18.28 3.08 -1.52
C PHE A 88 18.41 3.17 0.00
N ALA A 89 17.67 4.06 0.66
CA ALA A 89 17.69 4.19 2.12
C ALA A 89 17.37 2.85 2.82
N TRP A 90 16.42 2.08 2.29
CA TRP A 90 16.05 0.76 2.80
C TRP A 90 17.16 -0.27 2.60
N HIS A 91 17.74 -0.39 1.39
CA HIS A 91 18.76 -1.41 1.10
C HIS A 91 20.13 -1.13 1.71
N TYR A 92 20.42 0.14 2.03
CA TYR A 92 21.64 0.56 2.73
C TYR A 92 21.43 0.78 4.24
N ASP A 93 20.34 0.24 4.79
CA ASP A 93 20.08 0.23 6.23
C ASP A 93 19.93 1.62 6.90
N VAL A 94 19.62 2.64 6.10
CA VAL A 94 19.34 4.01 6.58
C VAL A 94 17.87 4.11 7.00
N ILE A 95 17.49 3.33 8.00
CA ILE A 95 16.09 3.10 8.40
C ILE A 95 15.33 4.39 8.75
N PRO A 96 15.86 5.35 9.55
CA PRO A 96 15.15 6.60 9.84
C PRO A 96 14.81 7.42 8.60
N LEU A 97 15.74 7.47 7.62
CA LEU A 97 15.49 8.16 6.36
C LEU A 97 14.40 7.44 5.54
N SER A 98 14.42 6.10 5.54
CA SER A 98 13.37 5.31 4.89
C SER A 98 11.98 5.61 5.48
N ALA A 99 11.88 5.80 6.80
CA ALA A 99 10.63 6.14 7.47
C ALA A 99 10.10 7.52 7.05
N VAL A 100 10.98 8.51 6.93
CA VAL A 100 10.60 9.84 6.41
C VAL A 100 10.12 9.75 4.97
N LEU A 101 10.88 9.05 4.11
CA LEU A 101 10.58 8.94 2.68
C LEU A 101 9.27 8.19 2.42
N ILE A 102 8.98 7.12 3.17
CA ILE A 102 7.72 6.38 2.99
C ILE A 102 6.49 7.20 3.41
N VAL A 103 6.64 8.06 4.43
CA VAL A 103 5.59 9.02 4.81
C VAL A 103 5.39 10.07 3.72
N VAL A 104 6.47 10.59 3.10
CA VAL A 104 6.36 11.50 1.96
C VAL A 104 5.58 10.85 0.81
N ILE A 105 5.88 9.60 0.48
CA ILE A 105 5.15 8.84 -0.56
C ILE A 105 3.67 8.71 -0.17
N LEU A 106 3.38 8.32 1.08
CA LEU A 106 2.01 8.18 1.58
C LEU A 106 1.22 9.49 1.47
N VAL A 107 1.83 10.62 1.84
CA VAL A 107 1.21 11.95 1.73
C VAL A 107 0.92 12.31 0.27
N CYS A 108 1.87 12.10 -0.64
CA CYS A 108 1.64 12.32 -2.07
C CYS A 108 0.47 11.47 -2.59
N LEU A 109 0.38 10.20 -2.20
CA LEU A 109 -0.69 9.30 -2.62
C LEU A 109 -2.04 9.69 -2.00
N ALA A 110 -2.07 10.15 -0.76
CA ALA A 110 -3.27 10.69 -0.14
C ALA A 110 -3.77 11.95 -0.88
N LEU A 111 -2.86 12.83 -1.30
CA LEU A 111 -3.20 14.01 -2.11
C LEU A 111 -3.67 13.64 -3.52
N ILE A 112 -3.11 12.60 -4.13
CA ILE A 112 -3.61 12.06 -5.41
C ILE A 112 -5.02 11.48 -5.21
N ALA A 113 -5.23 10.67 -4.17
CA ALA A 113 -6.53 10.08 -3.88
C ALA A 113 -7.63 11.13 -3.65
N THR A 114 -7.33 12.22 -2.94
CA THR A 114 -8.29 13.33 -2.76
C THR A 114 -8.58 14.06 -4.07
N THR A 115 -7.54 14.29 -4.89
CA THR A 115 -7.64 14.92 -6.21
C THR A 115 -8.52 14.09 -7.16
N VAL A 116 -8.26 12.78 -7.23
CA VAL A 116 -9.03 11.81 -8.04
C VAL A 116 -10.49 11.73 -7.56
N ARG A 117 -10.73 11.71 -6.25
CA ARG A 117 -12.08 11.66 -5.69
C ARG A 117 -12.91 12.90 -6.04
N GLN A 118 -12.28 14.08 -6.09
CA GLN A 118 -12.95 15.33 -6.46
C GLN A 118 -13.20 15.46 -7.97
N GLY A 119 -12.42 14.77 -8.80
CA GLY A 119 -12.48 14.87 -10.26
C GLY A 119 -13.63 14.12 -10.95
N ASN A 120 -14.56 13.49 -10.22
CA ASN A 120 -15.71 12.74 -10.76
C ASN A 120 -15.36 11.83 -11.96
N LEU A 121 -14.27 11.06 -11.84
CA LEU A 121 -13.76 10.26 -12.95
C LEU A 121 -14.79 9.23 -13.47
N THR A 122 -14.97 9.19 -14.79
CA THR A 122 -15.86 8.22 -15.45
C THR A 122 -15.10 7.30 -16.40
N GLY A 123 -15.58 6.06 -16.53
CA GLY A 123 -15.10 5.07 -17.50
C GLY A 123 -13.57 4.89 -17.50
N ARG A 124 -12.92 5.33 -18.58
CA ARG A 124 -11.47 5.18 -18.81
C ARG A 124 -10.63 5.93 -17.78
N GLN A 125 -11.01 7.14 -17.39
CA GLN A 125 -10.25 7.93 -16.42
C GLN A 125 -10.15 7.19 -15.08
N ARG A 126 -11.22 6.50 -14.66
CA ARG A 126 -11.19 5.72 -13.43
C ARG A 126 -10.20 4.55 -13.51
N TRP A 127 -10.11 3.88 -14.66
CA TRP A 127 -9.21 2.75 -14.87
C TRP A 127 -7.74 3.16 -15.03
N PHE A 128 -7.46 4.27 -15.71
CA PHE A 128 -6.09 4.70 -16.00
C PHE A 128 -5.54 5.73 -15.00
N ILE A 129 -6.38 6.38 -14.19
CA ILE A 129 -5.94 7.35 -13.17
C ILE A 129 -6.33 6.84 -11.78
N GLY A 130 -7.59 6.48 -11.55
CA GLY A 130 -8.06 6.06 -10.23
C GLY A 130 -7.38 4.78 -9.73
N VAL A 131 -7.64 3.65 -10.40
CA VAL A 131 -7.21 2.31 -9.96
C VAL A 131 -5.71 2.20 -9.69
N PRO A 132 -4.80 2.72 -10.56
CA PRO A 132 -3.36 2.62 -10.30
C PRO A 132 -2.93 3.24 -8.98
N PHE A 133 -3.42 4.45 -8.69
CA PHE A 133 -3.07 5.15 -7.46
C PHE A 133 -3.83 4.60 -6.25
N SER A 134 -5.05 4.09 -6.42
CA SER A 134 -5.77 3.36 -5.36
C SER A 134 -5.00 2.14 -4.87
N VAL A 135 -4.50 1.32 -5.81
CA VAL A 135 -3.71 0.12 -5.50
C VAL A 135 -2.38 0.50 -4.85
N TYR A 136 -1.67 1.48 -5.42
CA TYR A 136 -0.41 1.95 -4.84
C TYR A 136 -0.61 2.51 -3.43
N PHE A 137 -1.65 3.32 -3.21
CA PHE A 137 -1.96 3.91 -1.92
C PHE A 137 -2.35 2.87 -0.86
N GLY A 138 -3.13 1.86 -1.24
CA GLY A 138 -3.49 0.74 -0.37
C GLY A 138 -2.26 0.02 0.16
N TRP A 139 -1.34 -0.31 -0.75
CA TRP A 139 -0.11 -1.01 -0.39
C TRP A 139 0.81 -0.15 0.47
N THR A 140 1.02 1.12 0.09
CA THR A 140 1.87 2.03 0.87
C THR A 140 1.32 2.27 2.28
N THR A 141 0.00 2.23 2.49
CA THR A 141 -0.58 2.34 3.83
C THR A 141 -0.08 1.23 4.75
N VAL A 142 -0.09 -0.02 4.29
CA VAL A 142 0.41 -1.15 5.08
C VAL A 142 1.93 -1.10 5.19
N ALA A 143 2.62 -0.72 4.12
CA ALA A 143 4.07 -0.62 4.09
C ALA A 143 4.61 0.42 5.09
N VAL A 144 3.89 1.52 5.33
CA VAL A 144 4.25 2.51 6.35
C VAL A 144 4.21 1.88 7.74
N VAL A 145 3.18 1.10 8.08
CA VAL A 145 3.09 0.41 9.39
C VAL A 145 4.24 -0.58 9.55
N ALA A 146 4.57 -1.34 8.50
CA ALA A 146 5.71 -2.25 8.51
C ALA A 146 7.05 -1.50 8.69
N ASN A 147 7.25 -0.40 7.97
CA ASN A 147 8.47 0.41 8.04
C ASN A 147 8.62 1.05 9.43
N MET A 148 7.54 1.56 10.02
CA MET A 148 7.56 2.07 11.40
C MET A 148 7.88 0.97 12.41
N THR A 149 7.36 -0.24 12.22
CA THR A 149 7.72 -1.39 13.07
C THR A 149 9.22 -1.67 12.98
N VAL A 150 9.79 -1.67 11.78
CA VAL A 150 11.24 -1.83 11.56
C VAL A 150 12.04 -0.69 12.20
N LEU A 151 11.58 0.57 12.11
CA LEU A 151 12.21 1.71 12.76
C LEU A 151 12.27 1.54 14.29
N LEU A 152 11.19 1.05 14.91
CA LEU A 152 11.15 0.81 16.35
C LEU A 152 12.14 -0.28 16.78
N VAL A 153 12.25 -1.35 15.99
CA VAL A 153 13.23 -2.42 16.20
C VAL A 153 14.66 -1.88 16.01
N TYR A 154 14.91 -1.11 14.95
CA TYR A 154 16.19 -0.44 14.70
C TYR A 154 16.62 0.47 15.86
N ALA A 155 15.67 1.23 16.41
CA ALA A 155 15.89 2.11 17.56
C ALA A 155 16.10 1.36 18.89
N LYS A 156 16.02 0.02 18.90
CA LYS A 156 16.05 -0.84 20.09
C LYS A 156 15.06 -0.39 21.15
N TRP A 157 13.88 0.03 20.70
CA TRP A 157 12.84 0.48 21.58
C TRP A 157 12.34 -0.69 22.45
N ASP A 158 12.15 -0.43 23.74
CA ASP A 158 11.75 -1.43 24.73
C ASP A 158 10.26 -1.80 24.68
N GLY A 159 9.49 -1.16 23.80
CA GLY A 159 8.08 -1.44 23.60
C GLY A 159 7.24 -1.18 24.85
N PHE A 160 7.68 -0.29 25.74
CA PHE A 160 7.09 -0.11 27.08
C PHE A 160 7.04 -1.40 27.93
N GLY A 161 7.94 -2.36 27.66
CA GLY A 161 7.96 -3.68 28.31
C GLY A 161 6.88 -4.65 27.81
N LEU A 162 6.13 -4.30 26.76
CA LEU A 162 5.15 -5.22 26.15
C LEU A 162 5.84 -6.28 25.30
N ALA A 163 5.28 -7.49 25.28
CA ALA A 163 5.77 -8.56 24.42
C ALA A 163 5.60 -8.24 22.91
N ASP A 164 6.51 -8.75 22.08
CA ASP A 164 6.49 -8.59 20.62
C ASP A 164 5.17 -9.02 19.98
N SER A 165 4.54 -10.06 20.52
CA SER A 165 3.24 -10.55 20.05
C SER A 165 2.11 -9.55 20.29
N THR A 166 2.15 -8.85 21.43
CA THR A 166 1.22 -7.75 21.76
C THR A 166 1.45 -6.57 20.81
N TRP A 167 2.71 -6.20 20.56
CA TRP A 167 3.04 -5.17 19.59
C TRP A 167 2.54 -5.49 18.18
N ALA A 168 2.71 -6.73 17.75
CA ALA A 168 2.21 -7.16 16.45
C ALA A 168 0.68 -7.08 16.35
N VAL A 169 -0.06 -7.45 17.41
CA VAL A 169 -1.52 -7.24 17.46
C VAL A 169 -1.85 -5.75 17.34
N ILE A 170 -1.15 -4.88 18.08
CA ILE A 170 -1.35 -3.43 17.98
C ILE A 170 -1.12 -2.94 16.55
N MET A 171 -0.04 -3.35 15.88
CA MET A 171 0.26 -2.95 14.50
C MET A 171 -0.79 -3.45 13.50
N VAL A 172 -1.29 -4.68 13.67
CA VAL A 172 -2.43 -5.21 12.89
C VAL A 172 -3.66 -4.33 13.06
N LEU A 173 -4.02 -3.98 14.31
CA LEU A 173 -5.20 -3.16 14.59
C LEU A 173 -5.03 -1.72 14.08
N VAL A 174 -3.85 -1.13 14.22
CA VAL A 174 -3.55 0.21 13.68
C VAL A 174 -3.69 0.22 12.16
N ALA A 175 -3.11 -0.76 11.47
CA ALA A 175 -3.26 -0.92 10.03
C ALA A 175 -4.73 -1.12 9.63
N MET A 176 -5.48 -1.93 10.39
CA MET A 176 -6.91 -2.17 10.18
C MET A 176 -7.74 -0.89 10.30
N VAL A 177 -7.53 -0.10 11.36
CA VAL A 177 -8.29 1.15 11.59
C VAL A 177 -7.98 2.16 10.49
N ILE A 178 -6.69 2.43 10.21
CA ILE A 178 -6.29 3.41 9.20
C ILE A 178 -6.80 2.99 7.82
N GLY A 179 -6.62 1.71 7.47
CA GLY A 179 -7.05 1.15 6.20
C GLY A 179 -8.57 1.24 6.02
N THR A 180 -9.34 0.81 7.01
CA THR A 180 -10.82 0.83 6.94
C THR A 180 -11.36 2.25 6.85
N LEU A 181 -10.86 3.18 7.69
CA LEU A 181 -11.28 4.58 7.65
C LEU A 181 -10.99 5.22 6.29
N THR A 182 -9.81 4.96 5.72
CA THR A 182 -9.41 5.49 4.42
C THR A 182 -10.25 4.90 3.29
N MET A 183 -10.47 3.59 3.32
CA MET A 183 -11.29 2.86 2.35
C MET A 183 -12.73 3.38 2.31
N VAL A 184 -13.37 3.50 3.49
CA VAL A 184 -14.76 3.98 3.61
C VAL A 184 -14.87 5.45 3.22
N ARG A 185 -13.95 6.31 3.67
CA ARG A 185 -13.92 7.74 3.33
C ARG A 185 -13.80 7.98 1.84
N ASN A 186 -12.96 7.20 1.16
CA ASN A 186 -12.73 7.35 -0.28
C ASN A 186 -13.70 6.52 -1.13
N ARG A 187 -14.50 5.64 -0.50
CA ARG A 187 -15.36 4.66 -1.15
C ARG A 187 -14.60 3.89 -2.22
N ASP A 188 -13.41 3.41 -1.90
CA ASP A 188 -12.44 2.90 -2.85
C ASP A 188 -12.19 1.40 -2.70
N LEU A 189 -12.80 0.61 -3.59
CA LEU A 189 -12.71 -0.85 -3.60
C LEU A 189 -11.31 -1.33 -4.01
N ALA A 190 -10.62 -0.61 -4.91
CA ALA A 190 -9.29 -1.05 -5.35
C ALA A 190 -8.27 -0.91 -4.21
N TYR A 191 -8.42 0.14 -3.39
CA TYR A 191 -7.64 0.32 -2.16
C TYR A 191 -7.91 -0.80 -1.14
N GLY A 192 -9.17 -1.17 -0.92
CA GLY A 192 -9.55 -2.20 0.05
C GLY A 192 -9.11 -3.62 -0.34
N LEU A 193 -9.21 -3.99 -1.62
CA LEU A 193 -8.68 -5.25 -2.13
C LEU A 193 -7.18 -5.43 -1.85
N VAL A 194 -6.41 -4.33 -1.86
CA VAL A 194 -4.99 -4.37 -1.50
C VAL A 194 -4.77 -4.61 -0.02
N LEU A 195 -5.61 -4.04 0.85
CA LEU A 195 -5.53 -4.33 2.29
C LEU A 195 -5.83 -5.81 2.56
N ILE A 196 -6.83 -6.37 1.88
CA ILE A 196 -7.16 -7.80 1.95
C ILE A 196 -5.96 -8.63 1.50
N TRP A 197 -5.36 -8.31 0.35
CA TRP A 197 -4.14 -8.98 -0.13
C TRP A 197 -3.02 -8.94 0.91
N ALA A 198 -2.74 -7.77 1.47
CA ALA A 198 -1.67 -7.60 2.45
C ALA A 198 -1.92 -8.44 3.72
N PHE A 199 -3.14 -8.42 4.24
CA PHE A 199 -3.51 -9.16 5.45
C PHE A 199 -3.60 -10.67 5.22
N LEU A 200 -3.98 -11.13 4.02
CA LEU A 200 -3.84 -12.53 3.63
C LEU A 200 -2.37 -12.96 3.64
N GLY A 201 -1.47 -12.07 3.21
CA GLY A 201 -0.03 -12.29 3.31
C GLY A 201 0.48 -12.43 4.75
N ILE A 202 -0.04 -11.62 5.67
CA ILE A 202 0.26 -11.74 7.11
C ILE A 202 -0.27 -13.07 7.64
N LEU A 203 -1.54 -13.40 7.33
CA LEU A 203 -2.17 -14.65 7.76
C LEU A 203 -1.39 -15.87 7.25
N LEU A 204 -0.96 -15.86 5.99
CA LEU A 204 -0.18 -16.93 5.39
C LEU A 204 1.10 -17.19 6.19
N ARG A 205 1.84 -16.14 6.58
CA ARG A 205 3.05 -16.29 7.38
C ARG A 205 2.77 -16.80 8.80
N GLN A 206 1.66 -16.35 9.39
CA GLN A 206 1.26 -16.78 10.74
C GLN A 206 0.94 -18.28 10.78
N LEU A 207 0.35 -18.82 9.72
CA LEU A 207 -0.10 -20.22 9.66
C LEU A 207 0.91 -21.18 9.02
N SER A 208 1.81 -20.70 8.16
CA SER A 208 2.71 -21.58 7.43
C SER A 208 3.76 -22.23 8.35
N PRO A 209 4.07 -23.53 8.17
CA PRO A 209 5.13 -24.21 8.93
C PRO A 209 6.50 -23.55 8.78
N GLU A 210 6.83 -23.07 7.57
CA GLU A 210 8.05 -22.31 7.28
C GLU A 210 8.04 -20.87 7.84
N GLY A 211 6.89 -20.43 8.37
CA GLY A 211 6.68 -19.10 8.92
C GLY A 211 6.70 -19.13 10.43
N LEU A 212 5.50 -19.07 11.03
CA LEU A 212 5.32 -19.04 12.48
C LEU A 212 4.51 -20.22 13.03
N ASP A 213 4.04 -21.12 12.15
CA ASP A 213 3.39 -22.39 12.49
C ASP A 213 2.29 -22.28 13.55
N GLY A 214 1.48 -21.22 13.48
CA GLY A 214 0.36 -20.97 14.40
C GLY A 214 0.76 -20.58 15.82
N ARG A 215 2.05 -20.30 16.09
CA ARG A 215 2.57 -20.00 17.44
C ARG A 215 1.90 -18.79 18.13
N TYR A 216 1.35 -17.87 17.35
CA TYR A 216 0.75 -16.63 17.86
C TYR A 216 -0.75 -16.53 17.50
N PRO A 217 -1.63 -17.24 18.23
CA PRO A 217 -3.06 -17.28 17.93
C PRO A 217 -3.75 -15.91 18.06
N ALA A 218 -3.28 -15.05 18.97
CA ALA A 218 -3.82 -13.69 19.14
C ALA A 218 -3.59 -12.83 17.89
N ILE A 219 -2.42 -12.92 17.26
CA ILE A 219 -2.11 -12.19 16.01
C ILE A 219 -3.00 -12.74 14.89
N THR A 220 -3.09 -14.08 14.79
CA THR A 220 -3.95 -14.75 13.80
C THR A 220 -5.41 -14.30 13.91
N ALA A 221 -5.96 -14.28 15.13
CA ALA A 221 -7.32 -13.82 15.39
C ALA A 221 -7.52 -12.34 15.00
N ALA A 222 -6.56 -11.47 15.34
CA ALA A 222 -6.61 -10.05 14.97
C ALA A 222 -6.59 -9.85 13.45
N VAL A 223 -5.77 -10.63 12.72
CA VAL A 223 -5.70 -10.58 11.26
C VAL A 223 -7.00 -11.06 10.63
N VAL A 224 -7.57 -12.17 11.11
CA VAL A 224 -8.86 -12.69 10.62
C VAL A 224 -9.99 -11.71 10.88
N ALA A 225 -10.07 -11.13 12.08
CA ALA A 225 -11.06 -10.10 12.41
C ALA A 225 -10.92 -8.90 11.46
N SER A 226 -9.68 -8.46 11.18
CA SER A 226 -9.41 -7.36 10.26
C SER A 226 -9.87 -7.67 8.83
N LEU A 227 -9.64 -8.91 8.35
CA LEU A 227 -10.12 -9.37 7.04
C LEU A 227 -11.66 -9.33 6.96
N VAL A 228 -12.36 -9.76 8.01
CA VAL A 228 -13.83 -9.69 8.09
C VAL A 228 -14.31 -8.24 8.03
N VAL A 229 -13.64 -7.32 8.74
CA VAL A 229 -13.96 -5.88 8.70
C VAL A 229 -13.78 -5.33 7.28
N TYR A 230 -12.66 -5.64 6.61
CA TYR A 230 -12.43 -5.18 5.25
C TYR A 230 -13.47 -5.71 4.27
N LEU A 231 -13.79 -7.00 4.31
CA LEU A 231 -14.84 -7.60 3.48
C LEU A 231 -16.21 -6.97 3.75
N GLY A 232 -16.56 -6.74 5.02
CA GLY A 232 -17.79 -6.06 5.41
C GLY A 232 -17.89 -4.65 4.84
N ALA A 233 -16.81 -3.89 4.92
CA ALA A 233 -16.78 -2.51 4.43
C ALA A 233 -16.73 -2.44 2.88
N GLU A 234 -16.08 -3.38 2.20
CA GLU A 234 -16.16 -3.55 0.73
C GLU A 234 -17.62 -3.80 0.30
N MET A 235 -18.31 -4.75 0.94
CA MET A 235 -19.73 -5.03 0.68
C MET A 235 -20.62 -3.81 0.93
N ALA A 236 -20.36 -3.05 1.99
CA ALA A 236 -21.11 -1.83 2.29
C ALA A 236 -20.93 -0.77 1.18
N ILE A 237 -19.69 -0.54 0.72
CA ILE A 237 -19.40 0.39 -0.37
C ILE A 237 -20.08 -0.06 -1.67
N LEU A 238 -20.02 -1.35 -2.00
CA LEU A 238 -20.69 -1.90 -3.18
C LEU A 238 -22.20 -1.68 -3.14
N ARG A 239 -22.86 -1.96 -2.02
CA ARG A 239 -24.31 -1.75 -1.84
C ARG A 239 -24.71 -0.28 -1.96
N LEU A 240 -23.88 0.64 -1.47
CA LEU A 240 -24.14 2.07 -1.61
C LEU A 240 -24.02 2.54 -3.07
N ARG A 241 -23.12 1.95 -3.85
CA ARG A 241 -22.98 2.25 -5.29
C ARG A 241 -24.16 1.74 -6.11
N THR A 242 -24.63 0.52 -5.85
CA THR A 242 -25.75 -0.06 -6.59
C THR A 242 -27.08 0.65 -6.31
N ARG A 243 -27.32 1.09 -5.06
CA ARG A 243 -28.49 1.91 -4.73
C ARG A 243 -28.51 3.26 -5.43
N ALA A 244 -27.35 3.87 -5.65
CA ALA A 244 -27.25 5.15 -6.35
C ALA A 244 -27.47 5.04 -7.87
N SER A 245 -27.43 3.83 -8.46
CA SER A 245 -27.56 3.59 -9.90
C SER A 245 -28.95 3.12 -10.36
N VAL A 246 -29.91 2.91 -9.46
CA VAL A 246 -31.30 2.59 -9.82
C VAL A 246 -32.10 3.90 -9.87
N PRO A 247 -32.50 4.40 -11.05
CA PRO A 247 -33.45 5.51 -11.12
C PRO A 247 -34.81 5.01 -10.61
N GLY A 248 -35.38 5.76 -9.66
CA GLY A 248 -36.73 5.54 -9.15
C GLY A 248 -37.81 5.96 -10.14
#